data_AF-A0A256YZ84-F1
#
_entry.id   AF-A0A256YZ84-F1
#
_cell.length_a   1.000
_cell.length_b   1.000
_cell.length_c   1.000
_cell.angle_alpha   90.00
_cell.angle_beta   90.00
_cell.angle_gamma   90.00
#
_symmetry.space_group_name_H-M   'P 1'
#
loop_
_entity.id
_entity.type
_entity.pdbx_description
1 polymer ?
#
loop_
_entity_poly.entity_id
_entity_poly.type
_entity_poly.pdbx_seq_one_letter_code
_entity_poly.pdbx_strand_id
1 'polypeptide(L)'
;MPMEPKRFVEEYGIRSLVCCFSGGRSSLVMTHYVLSQLRDVDVDKYVVHVDTGVMVPMTEEYVRKVADLYGWPLTVLKPEVDYWKYAARYGTPSPRRRWCCKYLKLKPISDFIRRLPPQRAELLGFRADEVERRRRIPQVRYRKKTKSWVYLPIRDWTMRDVLNYIRKHGLPDPPHYRLGLRET
;
A
#
# COMPACT_ATOMS: atom_id res chain seq x y z
N MET A 1 -11.11 -19.25 7.84
CA MET A 1 -10.57 -19.05 6.48
C MET A 1 -10.14 -17.61 6.33
N PRO A 2 -9.01 -17.30 5.67
CA PRO A 2 -8.61 -15.92 5.42
C PRO A 2 -9.68 -15.20 4.59
N MET A 3 -9.95 -13.93 4.91
CA MET A 3 -10.90 -13.08 4.20
C MET A 3 -10.40 -12.82 2.78
N GLU A 4 -11.20 -13.14 1.77
CA GLU A 4 -10.91 -12.89 0.36
C GLU A 4 -11.41 -11.51 -0.09
N PRO A 5 -10.84 -10.92 -1.17
CA PRO A 5 -11.21 -9.57 -1.61
C PRO A 5 -12.70 -9.40 -1.96
N LYS A 6 -13.31 -10.33 -2.71
CA LYS A 6 -14.73 -10.27 -3.09
C LYS A 6 -15.62 -10.27 -1.85
N ARG A 7 -15.42 -11.26 -0.98
CA ARG A 7 -16.12 -11.41 0.29
C ARG A 7 -15.96 -10.17 1.19
N PHE A 8 -14.77 -9.58 1.25
CA PHE A 8 -14.53 -8.34 1.99
C PHE A 8 -15.37 -7.18 1.45
N VAL A 9 -15.44 -7.01 0.12
CA VAL A 9 -16.24 -5.94 -0.50
C VAL A 9 -17.72 -6.12 -0.20
N GLU A 10 -18.23 -7.34 -0.32
CA GLU A 10 -19.64 -7.68 -0.09
C GLU A 10 -20.03 -7.53 1.39
N GLU A 11 -19.31 -8.19 2.31
CA GLU A 11 -19.67 -8.21 3.74
C GLU A 11 -19.58 -6.83 4.40
N TYR A 12 -18.64 -6.00 3.96
CA TYR A 12 -18.42 -4.66 4.54
C TYR A 12 -19.06 -3.54 3.71
N GLY A 13 -19.73 -3.89 2.60
CA GLY A 13 -20.41 -2.95 1.70
C GLY A 13 -19.48 -1.89 1.11
N ILE A 14 -18.24 -2.27 0.76
CA ILE A 14 -17.20 -1.34 0.31
C ILE A 14 -17.55 -0.78 -1.08
N ARG A 15 -17.51 0.55 -1.20
CA ARG A 15 -17.75 1.29 -2.45
C ARG A 15 -16.47 1.82 -3.08
N SER A 16 -15.44 2.08 -2.28
CA SER A 16 -14.15 2.56 -2.78
C SER A 16 -12.99 1.84 -2.10
N LEU A 17 -12.07 1.30 -2.88
CA LEU A 17 -10.88 0.58 -2.43
C LEU A 17 -9.63 1.34 -2.84
N VAL A 18 -8.73 1.56 -1.88
CA VAL A 18 -7.44 2.21 -2.11
C VAL A 18 -6.31 1.22 -1.86
N CYS A 19 -5.71 0.70 -2.93
CA CYS A 19 -4.52 -0.13 -2.86
C CYS A 19 -3.29 0.77 -2.66
N CYS A 20 -2.68 0.75 -1.47
CA CYS A 20 -1.46 1.50 -1.22
C CYS A 20 -0.25 0.76 -1.84
N PHE A 21 0.20 1.22 -2.99
CA PHE A 21 1.32 0.63 -3.74
C PHE A 21 2.60 1.42 -3.47
N SER A 22 3.49 0.86 -2.64
CA SER A 22 4.76 1.52 -2.26
C SER A 22 5.91 1.25 -3.24
N GLY A 23 5.72 0.35 -4.20
CA GLY A 23 6.77 -0.12 -5.10
C GLY A 23 7.58 -1.32 -4.55
N GLY A 24 7.24 -1.85 -3.37
CA GLY A 24 7.83 -3.09 -2.83
C GLY A 24 7.05 -4.35 -3.24
N ARG A 25 7.65 -5.53 -3.10
CA ARG A 25 7.07 -6.83 -3.50
C ARG A 25 5.74 -7.10 -2.83
N SER A 26 5.66 -6.90 -1.52
CA SER A 26 4.42 -7.16 -0.77
C SER A 26 3.27 -6.26 -1.25
N SER A 27 3.56 -4.99 -1.57
CA SER A 27 2.55 -4.05 -2.10
C SER A 27 2.17 -4.33 -3.56
N LEU A 28 3.11 -4.79 -4.38
CA LEU A 28 2.87 -5.24 -5.76
C LEU A 28 1.91 -6.43 -5.78
N VAL A 29 2.25 -7.48 -5.02
CA VAL A 29 1.47 -8.71 -4.95
C VAL A 29 0.08 -8.44 -4.39
N MET A 30 -0.03 -7.67 -3.31
CA MET A 30 -1.32 -7.29 -2.75
C MET A 30 -2.21 -6.57 -3.78
N THR A 31 -1.65 -5.59 -4.48
CA THR A 31 -2.39 -4.81 -5.49
C THR A 31 -2.83 -5.70 -6.65
N HIS A 32 -1.92 -6.51 -7.20
CA HIS A 32 -2.24 -7.43 -8.28
C HIS A 32 -3.29 -8.47 -7.87
N TYR A 33 -3.13 -9.08 -6.70
CA TYR A 33 -4.04 -10.09 -6.16
C TYR A 33 -5.46 -9.54 -6.01
N VAL A 34 -5.59 -8.38 -5.34
CA VAL A 34 -6.91 -7.76 -5.10
C VAL A 34 -7.56 -7.34 -6.40
N LEU A 35 -6.85 -6.60 -7.26
CA LEU A 35 -7.45 -6.08 -8.48
C LEU A 35 -7.80 -7.20 -9.47
N SER A 36 -7.02 -8.28 -9.51
CA SER A 36 -7.35 -9.46 -10.31
C SER A 36 -8.63 -10.16 -9.85
N GLN A 37 -8.85 -10.22 -8.54
CA GLN A 37 -10.03 -10.82 -7.91
C GLN A 37 -11.27 -9.93 -7.99
N LEU A 38 -11.12 -8.64 -8.23
CA LEU A 38 -12.24 -7.68 -8.26
C LEU A 38 -12.53 -7.13 -9.66
N ARG A 39 -12.02 -7.77 -10.72
CA ARG A 39 -12.19 -7.30 -12.10
C ARG A 39 -13.66 -7.14 -12.52
N ASP A 40 -14.50 -8.06 -12.06
CA ASP A 40 -15.94 -8.16 -12.34
C ASP A 40 -16.82 -7.54 -11.24
N VAL A 41 -16.21 -6.89 -10.24
CA VAL A 41 -16.94 -6.29 -9.12
C VAL A 41 -17.06 -4.78 -9.33
N ASP A 42 -18.28 -4.26 -9.29
CA ASP A 42 -18.57 -2.83 -9.37
C ASP A 42 -18.22 -2.13 -8.05
N VAL A 43 -17.01 -1.57 -8.02
CA VAL A 43 -16.43 -0.86 -6.88
C VAL A 43 -15.36 0.08 -7.42
N ASP A 44 -15.27 1.29 -6.88
CA ASP A 44 -14.22 2.23 -7.26
C ASP A 44 -12.87 1.67 -6.81
N LYS A 45 -11.92 1.59 -7.74
CA LYS A 45 -10.57 1.07 -7.48
C LYS A 45 -9.59 2.21 -7.66
N TYR A 46 -8.73 2.41 -6.67
CA TYR A 46 -7.63 3.36 -6.73
C TYR A 46 -6.34 2.65 -6.38
N VAL A 47 -5.28 2.92 -7.13
CA VAL A 47 -3.91 2.57 -6.74
C VAL A 47 -3.22 3.84 -6.32
N VAL A 48 -2.77 3.91 -5.07
CA VAL A 48 -2.15 5.12 -4.52
C VAL A 48 -0.68 4.87 -4.24
N HIS A 49 0.13 5.76 -4.80
CA HIS A 49 1.54 5.88 -4.49
C HIS A 49 1.83 7.24 -3.84
N VAL A 50 2.80 7.32 -2.95
CA VAL A 50 3.20 8.59 -2.35
C VAL A 50 4.66 8.88 -2.68
N ASP A 51 4.88 9.91 -3.50
CA ASP A 51 6.19 10.47 -3.74
C ASP A 51 6.58 11.33 -2.52
N THR A 52 7.50 10.82 -1.70
CA THR A 52 7.98 11.52 -0.50
C THR A 52 9.13 12.50 -0.78
N GLY A 53 9.57 12.62 -2.04
CA GLY A 53 10.71 13.47 -2.46
C GLY A 53 12.10 12.94 -2.10
N VAL A 54 12.18 11.76 -1.45
CA VAL A 54 13.44 11.13 -0.99
C VAL A 54 13.45 9.62 -1.20
N MET A 55 12.63 9.13 -2.13
CA MET A 55 12.65 7.71 -2.48
C MET A 55 13.84 7.38 -3.36
N VAL A 56 14.17 6.09 -3.45
CA VAL A 56 15.13 5.60 -4.44
C VAL A 56 14.63 6.03 -5.84
N PRO A 57 15.45 6.71 -6.67
CA PRO A 57 14.97 7.34 -7.91
C PRO A 57 14.19 6.42 -8.85
N MET A 58 14.60 5.15 -8.94
CA MET A 58 13.95 4.14 -9.79
C MET A 58 12.59 3.64 -9.29
N THR A 59 12.20 3.93 -8.04
CA THR A 59 10.95 3.40 -7.47
C THR A 59 9.72 4.03 -8.12
N GLU A 60 9.73 5.34 -8.35
CA GLU A 60 8.58 6.01 -8.97
C GLU A 60 8.39 5.56 -10.41
N GLU A 61 9.48 5.49 -11.18
CA GLU A 61 9.45 4.99 -12.56
C GLU A 61 8.92 3.56 -12.63
N TYR A 62 9.38 2.69 -11.72
CA TYR A 62 8.88 1.33 -11.60
C TYR A 62 7.37 1.29 -11.30
N VAL A 63 6.90 2.08 -10.32
CA VAL A 63 5.48 2.12 -9.94
C VAL A 63 4.60 2.55 -11.12
N ARG A 64 5.02 3.58 -11.86
CA ARG A 64 4.30 4.06 -13.05
C ARG A 64 4.25 2.98 -14.13
N LYS A 65 5.41 2.41 -14.49
CA LYS A 65 5.50 1.32 -15.48
C LYS A 65 4.61 0.13 -15.13
N VAL A 66 4.57 -0.27 -13.87
CA VAL A 66 3.71 -1.38 -13.42
C VAL A 66 2.23 -1.01 -13.50
N ALA A 67 1.85 0.19 -13.06
CA ALA A 67 0.48 0.63 -13.15
C ALA A 67 0.01 0.69 -14.61
N ASP A 68 0.84 1.22 -15.51
CA ASP A 68 0.55 1.28 -16.94
C ASP A 68 0.42 -0.13 -17.54
N LEU A 69 1.34 -1.05 -17.21
CA LEU A 69 1.33 -2.44 -17.68
C LEU A 69 0.01 -3.16 -17.35
N TYR A 70 -0.57 -2.91 -16.18
CA TYR A 70 -1.80 -3.56 -15.72
C TYR A 70 -3.06 -2.68 -15.85
N GLY A 71 -2.95 -1.50 -16.46
CA GLY A 71 -4.07 -0.55 -16.57
C GLY A 71 -4.63 -0.10 -15.23
N TRP A 72 -3.80 -0.01 -14.19
CA TRP A 72 -4.24 0.36 -12.85
C TRP A 72 -4.50 1.87 -12.74
N PRO A 73 -5.59 2.29 -12.07
CA PRO A 73 -5.91 3.71 -11.86
C PRO A 73 -4.97 4.33 -10.81
N LEU A 74 -3.74 4.64 -11.23
CA LEU A 74 -2.69 5.16 -10.36
C LEU A 74 -2.89 6.65 -10.06
N THR A 75 -2.90 6.98 -8.76
CA THR A 75 -2.81 8.33 -8.24
C THR A 75 -1.50 8.49 -7.46
N VAL A 76 -0.64 9.39 -7.92
CA VAL A 76 0.60 9.75 -7.21
C VAL A 76 0.33 10.96 -6.33
N LEU A 77 0.39 10.75 -5.01
CA LEU A 77 0.24 11.79 -4.01
C LEU A 77 1.59 12.40 -3.65
N LYS A 78 1.59 13.68 -3.31
CA LYS A 78 2.76 14.40 -2.80
C LYS A 78 2.42 15.08 -1.47
N PRO A 79 3.38 15.19 -0.54
CA PRO A 79 3.19 15.98 0.67
C PRO A 79 3.10 17.47 0.35
N GLU A 80 2.33 18.20 1.16
CA GLU A 80 2.18 19.66 1.05
C GLU A 80 3.52 20.40 1.25
N VAL A 81 4.41 19.82 2.05
CA VAL A 81 5.73 20.35 2.38
C VAL A 81 6.76 19.27 2.09
N ASP A 82 7.82 19.63 1.36
CA ASP A 82 8.89 18.72 0.97
C ASP A 82 9.70 18.21 2.18
N TYR A 83 10.44 17.12 1.95
CA TYR A 83 11.28 16.50 2.96
C TYR A 83 12.28 17.49 3.59
N TRP A 84 12.92 18.33 2.77
CA TRP A 84 14.03 19.18 3.19
C TRP A 84 13.56 20.28 4.16
N LYS A 85 12.39 20.87 3.91
CA LYS A 85 11.76 21.84 4.83
C LYS A 85 11.42 21.19 6.17
N TYR A 86 10.90 19.97 6.16
CA TYR A 86 10.64 19.27 7.43
C TYR A 86 11.92 18.83 8.15
N ALA A 87 12.94 18.42 7.40
CA ALA A 87 14.24 18.06 7.97
C ALA A 87 14.92 19.28 8.62
N ALA A 88 14.84 20.46 8.00
CA ALA A 88 15.32 21.71 8.59
C ALA A 88 14.57 22.05 9.90
N ARG A 89 13.26 21.78 9.96
CA ARG A 89 12.43 22.09 11.13
C ARG A 89 12.56 21.08 12.28
N TYR A 90 12.63 19.79 11.97
CA TYR A 90 12.52 18.70 12.96
C TYR A 90 13.81 17.87 13.11
N GLY A 91 14.83 18.17 12.31
CA GLY A 91 16.05 17.38 12.19
C GLY A 91 15.83 16.06 11.43
N THR A 92 16.90 15.29 11.29
CA THR A 92 16.90 13.99 10.61
C THR A 92 15.87 13.03 11.23
N PRO A 93 15.07 12.33 10.40
CA PRO A 93 14.10 11.38 10.92
C PRO A 93 14.79 10.20 11.61
N SER A 94 14.13 9.65 12.64
CA SER A 94 14.63 8.48 13.36
C SER A 94 13.47 7.58 13.80
N PRO A 95 13.73 6.33 14.24
CA PRO A 95 12.69 5.47 14.80
C PRO A 95 11.90 6.10 15.94
N ARG A 96 12.53 7.01 16.71
CA ARG A 96 11.87 7.80 17.78
C ARG A 96 11.17 9.06 17.25
N ARG A 97 11.68 9.65 16.16
CA ARG A 97 11.16 10.89 15.53
C ARG A 97 10.65 10.60 14.12
N ARG A 98 9.51 9.89 14.04
CA ARG A 98 8.90 9.43 12.77
C ARG A 98 8.03 10.49 12.09
N TRP A 99 8.47 11.75 12.10
CA TRP A 99 7.75 12.85 11.45
C TRP A 99 7.62 12.61 9.95
N CYS A 100 8.63 11.97 9.33
CA CYS A 100 8.62 11.60 7.91
C CYS A 100 7.45 10.67 7.58
N CYS A 101 7.20 9.64 8.39
CA CYS A 101 6.04 8.76 8.22
C CYS A 101 4.72 9.53 8.38
N LYS A 102 4.63 10.40 9.38
CA LYS A 102 3.41 11.15 9.69
C LYS A 102 3.04 12.11 8.55
N TYR A 103 3.98 12.97 8.16
CA TYR A 103 3.72 14.09 7.25
C TYR A 103 3.94 13.72 5.78
N LEU A 104 4.97 12.93 5.47
CA LEU A 104 5.29 12.62 4.07
C LEU A 104 4.47 11.46 3.51
N LYS A 105 4.05 10.50 4.35
CA LYS A 105 3.32 9.30 3.91
C LYS A 105 1.87 9.29 4.37
N LEU A 106 1.65 9.28 5.68
CA LEU A 106 0.34 8.99 6.26
C LEU A 106 -0.67 10.13 6.04
N LYS A 107 -0.24 11.40 6.13
CA LYS A 107 -1.14 12.55 5.91
C LYS A 107 -1.69 12.59 4.47
N PRO A 108 -0.87 12.56 3.40
CA PRO A 108 -1.39 12.56 2.02
C PRO A 108 -2.37 11.40 1.76
N ILE A 109 -2.04 10.18 2.19
CA ILE A 109 -2.92 9.01 2.05
C ILE A 109 -4.24 9.23 2.81
N SER A 110 -4.16 9.69 4.06
CA SER A 110 -5.35 9.92 4.88
C SER A 110 -6.26 10.98 4.28
N ASP A 111 -5.68 12.06 3.74
CA ASP A 111 -6.42 13.17 3.13
C ASP A 111 -7.09 12.72 1.82
N PHE A 112 -6.41 11.91 1.01
CA PHE A 112 -7.00 11.29 -0.18
C PHE A 112 -8.19 10.38 0.17
N ILE A 113 -7.98 9.40 1.08
CA ILE A 113 -9.04 8.47 1.50
C ILE A 113 -10.23 9.26 2.05
N ARG A 114 -9.99 10.31 2.84
CA ARG A 114 -11.06 11.10 3.47
C ARG A 114 -11.97 11.83 2.48
N ARG A 115 -11.55 12.04 1.24
CA ARG A 115 -12.34 12.67 0.16
C ARG A 115 -13.24 11.67 -0.58
N LEU A 116 -12.95 10.37 -0.48
CA LEU A 116 -13.77 9.33 -1.12
C LEU A 116 -15.13 9.18 -0.43
N PRO A 117 -16.16 8.65 -1.09
CA PRO A 117 -17.44 8.33 -0.46
C PRO A 117 -17.29 7.45 0.81
N PRO A 118 -18.26 7.49 1.74
CA PRO A 118 -18.32 6.55 2.84
C PRO A 118 -18.31 5.09 2.37
N GLN A 119 -18.01 4.16 3.27
CA GLN A 119 -17.73 2.76 2.94
C GLN A 119 -16.52 2.59 2.03
N ARG A 120 -15.40 3.14 2.50
CA ARG A 120 -14.10 3.13 1.84
C ARG A 120 -13.10 2.27 2.61
N ALA A 121 -12.16 1.67 1.90
CA ALA A 121 -11.13 0.83 2.48
C ALA A 121 -9.72 1.23 2.03
N GLU A 122 -8.76 1.17 2.95
CA GLU A 122 -7.33 1.21 2.67
C GLU A 122 -6.76 -0.21 2.72
N LEU A 123 -6.07 -0.60 1.64
CA LEU A 123 -5.46 -1.91 1.51
C LEU A 123 -3.95 -1.77 1.61
N LEU A 124 -3.34 -2.62 2.43
CA LEU A 124 -1.91 -2.58 2.72
C LEU A 124 -1.28 -3.95 2.46
N GLY A 125 -0.12 -3.96 1.79
CA GLY A 125 0.73 -5.15 1.61
C GLY A 125 1.49 -5.50 2.89
N PHE A 126 0.79 -5.64 4.01
CA PHE A 126 1.36 -6.03 5.29
C PHE A 126 1.36 -7.55 5.44
N ARG A 127 2.45 -8.11 5.99
CA ARG A 127 2.55 -9.53 6.30
C ARG A 127 2.96 -9.73 7.77
N ALA A 128 2.33 -10.69 8.44
CA ALA A 128 2.49 -10.91 9.88
C ALA A 128 3.87 -11.52 10.24
N ASP A 129 4.53 -12.18 9.29
CA ASP A 129 5.87 -12.77 9.46
C ASP A 129 7.00 -11.73 9.44
N GLU A 130 6.77 -10.50 8.95
CA GLU A 130 7.77 -9.43 8.93
C GLU A 130 8.10 -8.89 10.32
N VAL A 131 7.11 -8.87 11.21
CA VAL A 131 7.25 -8.24 12.52
C VAL A 131 6.46 -9.01 13.57
N GLU A 132 7.15 -9.80 14.40
CA GLU A 132 6.56 -10.65 15.45
C GLU A 132 5.50 -9.92 16.30
N ARG A 133 5.82 -8.71 16.78
CA ARG A 133 4.92 -7.90 17.61
C ARG A 133 3.61 -7.49 16.91
N ARG A 134 3.52 -7.62 15.59
CA ARG A 134 2.36 -7.23 14.77
C ARG A 134 1.52 -8.43 14.29
N ARG A 135 1.86 -9.65 14.70
CA ARG A 135 1.07 -10.86 14.39
C ARG A 135 -0.37 -10.81 14.87
N ARG A 136 -0.66 -10.04 15.93
CA ARG A 136 -2.01 -9.87 16.49
C ARG A 136 -2.87 -8.87 15.73
N ILE A 137 -2.33 -8.15 14.73
CA ILE A 137 -3.13 -7.22 13.93
C ILE A 137 -4.14 -8.04 13.12
N PRO A 138 -5.47 -7.80 13.26
CA PRO A 138 -6.48 -8.53 12.51
C PRO A 138 -6.42 -8.17 11.03
N GLN A 139 -6.90 -9.09 10.19
CA GLN A 139 -6.90 -8.93 8.73
C GLN A 139 -7.80 -7.77 8.28
N VAL A 140 -8.91 -7.55 8.98
CA VAL A 140 -9.82 -6.43 8.77
C VAL A 140 -9.97 -5.66 10.07
N ARG A 141 -9.91 -4.33 10.01
CA ARG A 141 -10.20 -3.45 11.15
C ARG A 141 -10.69 -2.08 10.69
N TYR A 142 -11.46 -1.40 11.54
CA TYR A 142 -11.87 -0.04 11.26
C TYR A 142 -10.86 0.99 11.78
N ARG A 143 -10.50 1.98 10.95
CA ARG A 143 -9.65 3.12 11.34
C ARG A 143 -10.49 4.37 11.53
N LYS A 144 -10.74 4.73 12.79
CA LYS A 144 -11.50 5.94 13.17
C LYS A 144 -10.95 7.24 12.57
N LYS A 145 -9.63 7.38 12.48
CA LYS A 145 -8.96 8.61 11.99
C LYS A 145 -9.32 8.97 10.54
N THR A 146 -9.37 7.97 9.67
CA THR A 146 -9.71 8.11 8.24
C THR A 146 -11.18 7.83 7.98
N LYS A 147 -11.91 7.27 8.97
CA LYS A 147 -13.25 6.71 8.80
C LYS A 147 -13.28 5.73 7.62
N SER A 148 -12.37 4.77 7.65
CA SER A 148 -12.20 3.76 6.61
C SER A 148 -11.96 2.38 7.20
N TRP A 149 -12.33 1.35 6.46
CA TRP A 149 -11.87 0.00 6.72
C TRP A 149 -10.39 -0.12 6.34
N VAL A 150 -9.66 -0.96 7.07
CA VAL A 150 -8.30 -1.37 6.74
C VAL A 150 -8.36 -2.85 6.46
N TYR A 151 -7.92 -3.25 5.27
CA TYR A 151 -7.87 -4.64 4.86
C TYR A 151 -6.44 -5.03 4.52
N LEU A 152 -6.01 -6.19 5.03
CA LEU A 152 -4.66 -6.73 4.89
C LEU A 152 -4.76 -8.06 4.12
N PRO A 153 -4.87 -8.05 2.77
CA PRO A 153 -5.26 -9.22 1.99
C PRO A 153 -4.25 -10.37 2.10
N ILE A 154 -2.98 -10.02 2.23
CA ILE A 154 -1.84 -10.95 2.29
C ILE A 154 -1.26 -11.08 3.71
N ARG A 155 -2.03 -10.74 4.75
CA ARG A 155 -1.58 -10.73 6.15
C ARG A 155 -0.88 -12.02 6.55
N ASP A 156 -1.45 -13.15 6.15
CA ASP A 156 -1.00 -14.49 6.54
C ASP A 156 -0.04 -15.12 5.51
N TRP A 157 0.37 -14.37 4.48
CA TRP A 157 1.32 -14.84 3.47
C TRP A 157 2.76 -14.69 3.98
N THR A 158 3.56 -15.74 3.78
CA THR A 158 5.00 -15.69 3.99
C THR A 158 5.70 -15.02 2.81
N MET A 159 6.99 -14.66 2.98
CA MET A 159 7.78 -14.10 1.88
C MET A 159 7.90 -15.12 0.74
N ARG A 160 7.93 -16.41 1.08
CA ARG A 160 7.92 -17.49 0.08
C ARG A 160 6.64 -17.47 -0.75
N ASP A 161 5.49 -17.21 -0.14
CA ASP A 161 4.21 -17.14 -0.85
C ASP A 161 4.17 -15.92 -1.79
N VAL A 162 4.68 -14.77 -1.33
CA VAL A 162 4.84 -13.56 -2.17
C VAL A 162 5.72 -13.85 -3.39
N LEU A 163 6.90 -14.46 -3.19
CA LEU A 163 7.81 -14.79 -4.29
C LEU A 163 7.23 -15.85 -5.22
N ASN A 164 6.52 -16.85 -4.69
CA ASN A 164 5.79 -17.83 -5.49
C ASN A 164 4.73 -17.16 -6.36
N TYR A 165 3.98 -16.22 -5.80
CA TYR A 165 2.97 -15.46 -6.53
C TYR A 165 3.60 -14.62 -7.65
N ILE A 166 4.69 -13.90 -7.36
CA ILE A 166 5.44 -13.13 -8.37
C ILE A 166 5.87 -14.03 -9.53
N ARG A 167 6.47 -15.19 -9.24
CA ARG A 167 6.90 -16.14 -10.28
C ARG A 167 5.73 -16.69 -11.08
N LYS A 168 4.66 -17.13 -10.40
CA LYS A 168 3.47 -17.71 -11.03
C LYS A 168 2.78 -16.74 -11.99
N HIS A 169 2.75 -15.46 -11.64
CA HIS A 169 2.06 -14.42 -12.41
C HIS A 169 3.00 -13.58 -13.29
N GLY A 170 4.30 -13.89 -13.33
CA GLY A 170 5.28 -13.14 -14.12
C GLY A 170 5.38 -11.66 -13.74
N LEU A 171 5.19 -11.31 -12.46
CA LEU A 171 5.16 -9.91 -12.06
C LEU A 171 6.56 -9.29 -12.16
N PRO A 172 6.68 -8.04 -12.64
CA PRO A 172 7.97 -7.36 -12.73
C PRO A 172 8.52 -7.09 -11.33
N ASP A 173 9.66 -7.70 -11.00
CA ASP A 173 10.26 -7.54 -9.68
C ASP A 173 10.80 -6.11 -9.48
N PRO A 174 10.60 -5.47 -8.31
CA PRO A 174 11.08 -4.12 -8.09
C PRO A 174 12.62 -4.02 -8.22
N PRO A 175 13.15 -3.01 -8.93
CA PRO A 175 14.56 -2.98 -9.33
C PRO A 175 15.52 -2.82 -8.13
N HIS A 176 15.06 -2.17 -7.06
CA HIS A 176 15.90 -1.89 -5.89
C HIS A 176 16.35 -3.16 -5.14
N TYR A 177 15.65 -4.29 -5.25
CA TYR A 177 16.12 -5.55 -4.65
C TYR A 177 17.38 -6.11 -5.32
N ARG A 178 17.61 -5.79 -6.61
CA ARG A 178 18.85 -6.15 -7.31
C ARG A 178 20.06 -5.38 -6.75
N LEU A 179 19.82 -4.26 -6.08
CA LEU A 179 20.84 -3.47 -5.39
C LEU A 179 21.13 -3.97 -3.96
N GLY A 180 20.54 -5.09 -3.54
CA GLY A 180 20.70 -5.65 -2.20
C GLY A 180 19.82 -4.99 -1.13
N LEU A 181 18.97 -4.02 -1.49
CA LEU A 181 17.98 -3.46 -0.58
C LEU A 181 16.91 -4.50 -0.24
N ARG A 182 16.45 -4.52 1.01
CA ARG A 182 15.45 -5.48 1.53
C ARG A 182 14.21 -4.75 2.05
N GLU A 183 13.10 -5.48 2.15
CA GLU A 183 11.93 -4.99 2.89
C GLU A 183 12.32 -4.81 4.37
N THR A 184 11.86 -3.71 4.97
CA THR A 184 12.16 -3.31 6.36
C THR A 184 10.95 -3.35 7.26
#